data_AF-A0A1L8MKM8-F1
#
_entry.id   AF-A0A1L8MKM8-F1
#
_cell.length_a   1.000
_cell.length_b   1.000
_cell.length_c   1.000
_cell.angle_alpha   90.00
_cell.angle_beta   90.00
_cell.angle_gamma   90.00
#
_symmetry.space_group_name_H-M   'P 1'
#
loop_
_entity.id
_entity.type
_entity.pdbx_description
1 polymer ?
#
loop_
_entity_poly.entity_id
_entity_poly.type
_entity_poly.pdbx_seq_one_letter_code
_entity_poly.pdbx_strand_id
1 'polypeptide(L)' 'MKEFRVKAEYKGFELEKVIESKNEHHAVLDFLNKVEELIKYITKSDLQKEINIYYVGEFV' A
#
# COMPACT_ATOMS: atom_id res chain seq x y z
N MET A 1 -14.95 -1.73 -10.17
CA MET A 1 -13.70 -1.68 -9.39
C MET A 1 -13.17 -3.10 -9.27
N LYS A 2 -11.90 -3.28 -8.93
CA LYS A 2 -11.32 -4.61 -8.73
C LYS A 2 -10.58 -4.64 -7.39
N GLU A 3 -10.51 -5.81 -6.78
CA GLU A 3 -9.70 -6.01 -5.57
C GLU A 3 -8.24 -6.25 -5.97
N PHE A 4 -7.34 -5.62 -5.24
CA PHE A 4 -5.90 -5.78 -5.40
C PHE A 4 -5.31 -6.15 -4.05
N ARG A 5 -4.48 -7.19 -4.05
CA ARG A 5 -3.65 -7.52 -2.90
C ARG A 5 -2.32 -6.78 -3.04
N VAL A 6 -2.04 -5.92 -2.06
CA VAL A 6 -0.77 -5.18 -1.98
C VAL A 6 0.03 -5.73 -0.80
N LYS A 7 1.28 -6.11 -1.05
CA LYS A 7 2.24 -6.48 0.00
C LYS A 7 3.43 -5.54 -0.03
N ALA A 8 3.86 -5.12 1.14
CA ALA A 8 4.98 -4.22 1.30
C ALA A 8 5.77 -4.51 2.57
N GLU A 9 7.01 -4.04 2.62
CA GLU A 9 7.83 -4.02 3.82
C GLU A 9 8.02 -2.57 4.29
N TYR A 10 7.85 -2.34 5.60
CA TYR A 10 8.13 -1.06 6.24
C TYR A 10 8.90 -1.29 7.55
N LYS A 11 10.15 -0.81 7.62
CA LYS A 11 11.01 -0.92 8.82
C LYS A 11 11.11 -2.35 9.38
N GLY A 12 11.17 -3.35 8.50
CA GLY A 12 11.24 -4.78 8.87
C GLY A 12 9.89 -5.41 9.23
N PHE A 13 8.77 -4.69 9.11
CA PHE A 13 7.42 -5.23 9.24
C PHE A 13 6.81 -5.50 7.86
N GLU A 14 6.21 -6.67 7.70
CA GLU A 14 5.39 -6.98 6.54
C GLU A 14 4.00 -6.36 6.69
N LEU A 15 3.59 -5.62 5.66
CA LEU A 15 2.28 -5.02 5.54
C LEU A 15 1.55 -5.68 4.37
N GLU A 16 0.33 -6.16 4.62
CA GLU A 16 -0.51 -6.74 3.58
C GLU A 16 -1.94 -6.20 3.71
N LYS A 17 -2.54 -5.83 2.58
CA LYS A 17 -3.95 -5.47 2.53
C LYS A 17 -4.56 -5.76 1.17
N VAL A 18 -5.81 -6.21 1.18
CA VAL A 18 -6.68 -6.22 0.00
C VAL A 18 -7.42 -4.88 -0.07
N ILE A 19 -7.34 -4.20 -1.22
CA ILE A 19 -7.94 -2.88 -1.46
C ILE A 19 -8.71 -2.91 -2.77
N GLU A 20 -9.91 -2.35 -2.76
CA GLU A 20 -10.67 -2.07 -3.97
C GLU A 20 -10.17 -0.78 -4.65
N SER A 21 -9.68 -0.91 -5.88
CA SER A 21 -9.20 0.23 -6.67
C SER A 21 -9.54 0.07 -8.15
N LYS A 22 -9.20 1.11 -8.94
CA LYS A 22 -9.43 1.11 -10.40
C LYS A 22 -8.43 0.25 -11.16
N ASN A 23 -7.17 0.23 -10.72
CA ASN A 23 -6.05 -0.52 -11.30
C ASN A 23 -4.92 -0.64 -10.26
N GLU A 24 -3.85 -1.37 -10.60
CA GLU A 24 -2.69 -1.60 -9.73
C GLU A 24 -2.02 -0.31 -9.26
N HIS A 25 -1.86 0.69 -10.14
CA HIS A 25 -1.27 1.97 -9.77
C HIS A 25 -2.10 2.69 -8.71
N HIS A 26 -3.43 2.71 -8.87
CA HIS A 26 -4.32 3.29 -7.86
C HIS A 26 -4.32 2.46 -6.57
N ALA A 27 -4.22 1.13 -6.65
CA ALA A 27 -4.13 0.26 -5.48
C ALA A 27 -2.90 0.59 -4.61
N VAL A 28 -1.76 0.88 -5.23
CA VAL A 28 -0.58 1.38 -4.51
C VAL A 28 -0.85 2.70 -3.81
N LEU A 29 -1.46 3.68 -4.51
CA LEU A 29 -1.75 4.98 -3.93
C LEU A 29 -2.74 4.90 -2.76
N ASP A 30 -3.76 4.06 -2.89
CA ASP A 30 -4.80 3.83 -1.89
C ASP A 30 -4.23 3.07 -0.68
N PHE A 31 -3.33 2.10 -0.92
CA PHE A 31 -2.57 1.41 0.12
C PHE A 31 -1.73 2.39 0.94
N LEU A 32 -0.97 3.26 0.28
CA LEU A 32 -0.14 4.25 0.96
C LEU A 32 -0.96 5.21 1.82
N ASN A 33 -2.13 5.66 1.33
CA ASN A 33 -3.05 6.48 2.12
C ASN A 33 -3.51 5.74 3.40
N LYS A 34 -3.80 4.44 3.30
CA LYS A 34 -4.19 3.63 4.46
C LYS A 34 -3.06 3.43 5.45
N VAL A 35 -1.82 3.29 4.97
CA VAL A 35 -0.64 3.18 5.85
C VAL A 35 -0.34 4.51 6.54
N GLU A 36 -0.51 5.63 5.84
CA GLU A 36 -0.39 6.98 6.40
C GLU A 36 -1.39 7.22 7.55
N GLU A 37 -2.65 6.77 7.39
CA GLU A 37 -3.66 6.84 8.46
C GLU A 37 -3.27 6.05 9.73
N LEU A 38 -2.48 4.97 9.58
CA LEU A 38 -2.08 4.10 10.69
C LEU A 38 -0.83 4.60 11.41
N ILE A 39 0.10 5.22 10.69
CA ILE A 39 1.38 5.67 11.23
C ILE A 39 1.29 7.17 11.48
N LYS A 40 0.99 7.55 12.72
CA LYS A 40 1.04 8.96 13.13
C LYS A 40 2.46 9.51 12.86
N TYR A 41 2.53 10.72 12.32
CA TYR A 41 3.77 11.48 12.05
C TYR A 41 4.59 11.08 10.81
N ILE A 42 4.05 10.30 9.88
CA ILE A 42 4.66 10.11 8.55
C ILE A 42 3.71 10.60 7.47
N THR A 43 4.23 11.26 6.44
CA THR A 43 3.43 11.66 5.28
C THR A 43 3.46 10.58 4.21
N LYS A 44 2.48 10.56 3.30
CA LYS A 44 2.51 9.68 2.11
C LYS A 44 3.81 9.81 1.30
N SER A 45 4.34 11.03 1.18
CA SER A 45 5.56 11.31 0.42
C SER A 45 6.79 10.64 1.06
N ASP A 46 6.84 10.62 2.39
CA ASP A 46 7.92 9.96 3.13
C ASP A 46 7.72 8.43 3.09
N LEU A 47 6.48 7.96 3.23
CA LEU A 47 6.15 6.54 3.07
C LEU A 47 6.60 6.01 1.72
N GLN A 48 6.37 6.73 0.61
CA GLN A 48 6.82 6.31 -0.72
C GLN A 48 8.33 6.06 -0.85
N LYS A 49 9.15 6.66 0.01
CA LYS A 49 10.60 6.48 0.02
C LYS A 49 11.06 5.36 0.96
N GLU A 50 10.33 5.15 2.04
CA GLU A 50 10.68 4.17 3.08
C GLU A 50 10.04 2.79 2.88
N ILE A 51 8.86 2.74 2.23
CA ILE A 51 8.10 1.51 2.04
C ILE A 51 8.54 0.79 0.77
N ASN A 52 8.82 -0.49 0.89
CA ASN A 52 9.15 -1.33 -0.25
C ASN A 52 7.95 -2.18 -0.66
N ILE A 53 7.18 -1.72 -1.65
CA ILE A 53 6.08 -2.50 -2.23
C ILE A 53 6.67 -3.51 -3.20
N TYR A 54 6.63 -4.78 -2.81
CA TYR A 54 7.23 -5.87 -3.59
C TYR A 54 6.18 -6.72 -4.32
N TYR A 55 4.88 -6.52 -4.05
CA TYR A 55 3.80 -7.20 -4.75
C TYR A 55 2.54 -6.34 -4.87
N VAL A 56 2.00 -6.30 -6.08
CA VAL A 56 0.66 -5.78 -6.39
C VAL A 56 0.07 -6.72 -7.43
N GLY A 57 -1.15 -7.22 -7.19
CA GLY A 57 -1.84 -8.04 -8.17
C GLY A 57 -3.33 -8.11 -7.90
N GLU A 58 -4.12 -8.31 -8.95
CA GLU A 58 -5.56 -8.53 -8.85
C GLU A 58 -5.85 -9.72 -7.92
N PHE A 59 -6.74 -9.51 -6.97
CA PHE A 59 -7.25 -10.53 -6.05
C PHE A 59 -8.56 -11.05 -6.66
N VAL A 60 -8.59 -12.34 -7.01
CA VAL A 60 -9.69 -13.01 -7.71
C VAL A 60 -10.41 -13.95 -6.74
#